data_AF-A0A514XIX6-F1
#
_entry.id   AF-A0A514XIX6-F1
#
_cell.length_a   1.000
_cell.length_b   1.000
_cell.length_c   1.000
_cell.angle_alpha   90.00
_cell.angle_beta   90.00
_cell.angle_gamma   90.00
#
_symmetry.space_group_name_H-M   'P 1'
#
loop_
_entity.id
_entity.type
_entity.pdbx_description
1 polymer ?
#
loop_
_entity_poly.entity_id
_entity_poly.type
_entity_poly.pdbx_seq_one_letter_code
_entity_poly.pdbx_strand_id
1 'polypeptide(L)'
;MRVLIFVLTAMMSAVAFGAQQVGGVVSIEGGSMFLKSEDPCHRYLIASNNETALNALVKLAAGDFITATGLKTPGNCTVAIESVEYVGLRRMLGNWYSREAVINVQDFNSMKYYPAQTVVTNGNRVYTSVSASPVEYNYSLVPGSGKEWVMFLSDSRSTTFGTIQFNRGSAVMKIYNSETGELNKTLLLYRMTSGQN
;
A
#
# COMPACT_ATOMS: atom_id res chain seq x y z
N MET A 1 -47.98 -33.20 -44.40
CA MET A 1 -46.50 -33.24 -44.40
C MET A 1 -45.96 -31.85 -44.12
N ARG A 2 -45.75 -31.48 -42.84
CA ARG A 2 -44.94 -30.32 -42.42
C ARG A 2 -44.44 -30.63 -41.00
N VAL A 3 -43.23 -31.17 -40.92
CA VAL A 3 -42.51 -31.36 -39.66
C VAL A 3 -41.77 -30.06 -39.39
N LEU A 4 -42.20 -29.33 -38.35
CA LEU A 4 -41.52 -28.12 -37.88
C LEU A 4 -40.39 -28.59 -36.95
N ILE A 5 -39.14 -28.55 -37.42
CA ILE A 5 -37.96 -28.85 -36.62
C ILE A 5 -37.63 -27.61 -35.79
N PHE A 6 -37.91 -27.69 -34.49
CA PHE A 6 -37.39 -26.74 -33.50
C PHE A 6 -35.91 -27.07 -33.24
N VAL A 7 -35.00 -26.27 -33.80
CA VAL A 7 -33.57 -26.34 -33.47
C VAL A 7 -33.37 -25.58 -32.17
N LEU A 8 -33.36 -26.32 -31.06
CA LEU A 8 -33.02 -25.80 -29.73
C LEU A 8 -31.48 -25.73 -29.64
N THR A 9 -30.90 -24.60 -30.04
CA THR A 9 -29.48 -24.31 -29.82
C THR A 9 -29.27 -24.05 -28.33
N ALA A 10 -28.85 -25.10 -27.60
CA ALA A 10 -28.31 -24.96 -26.26
C ALA A 10 -26.99 -24.17 -26.34
N MET A 11 -27.05 -22.86 -26.10
CA MET A 11 -25.88 -22.04 -25.83
C MET A 11 -25.29 -22.48 -24.49
N MET A 12 -24.31 -23.40 -24.53
CA MET A 12 -23.40 -23.62 -23.42
C MET A 12 -22.53 -22.37 -23.30
N SER A 13 -22.94 -21.42 -22.46
CA SER A 13 -22.09 -20.31 -22.04
C SER A 13 -20.97 -20.91 -21.20
N ALA A 14 -19.76 -20.99 -21.77
CA ALA A 14 -18.56 -21.24 -20.98
C ALA A 14 -18.44 -20.08 -19.98
N VAL A 15 -18.70 -20.35 -18.71
CA VAL A 15 -18.39 -19.41 -17.63
C VAL A 15 -16.87 -19.29 -17.58
N ALA A 16 -16.33 -18.25 -18.21
CA ALA A 16 -14.95 -17.87 -18.06
C ALA A 16 -14.76 -17.42 -16.60
N PHE A 17 -14.07 -18.24 -15.81
CA PHE A 17 -13.60 -17.82 -14.48
C PHE A 17 -12.46 -16.82 -14.70
N GLY A 18 -12.83 -15.54 -14.81
CA GLY A 18 -11.87 -14.46 -14.87
C GLY A 18 -11.17 -14.25 -13.53
N ALA A 19 -9.98 -13.66 -13.57
CA ALA A 19 -9.32 -13.13 -12.38
C ALA A 19 -10.26 -12.17 -11.65
N GLN A 20 -10.36 -12.35 -10.34
CA GLN A 20 -11.24 -11.60 -9.46
C GLN A 20 -10.40 -10.67 -8.60
N GLN A 21 -10.99 -9.56 -8.16
CA GLN A 21 -10.35 -8.76 -7.13
C GLN A 21 -10.36 -9.54 -5.81
N VAL A 22 -9.18 -9.65 -5.21
CA VAL A 22 -8.97 -10.31 -3.91
C VAL A 22 -8.24 -9.33 -3.01
N GLY A 23 -8.61 -9.30 -1.73
CA GLY A 23 -7.95 -8.42 -0.78
C GLY A 23 -8.10 -8.91 0.65
N GLY A 24 -7.23 -8.42 1.51
CA GLY A 24 -7.19 -8.84 2.90
C GLY A 24 -5.83 -8.61 3.57
N VAL A 25 -5.78 -8.99 4.84
CA VAL A 25 -4.58 -8.90 5.66
C VAL A 25 -3.69 -10.13 5.43
N VAL A 26 -2.40 -9.88 5.23
CA VAL A 26 -1.36 -10.90 5.07
C VAL A 26 -0.97 -11.48 6.42
N SER A 27 -0.90 -12.80 6.51
CA SER A 27 -0.21 -13.53 7.58
C SER A 27 0.91 -14.38 7.02
N ILE A 28 1.95 -14.61 7.82
CA ILE A 28 3.13 -15.40 7.43
C ILE A 28 3.35 -16.46 8.51
N GLU A 29 3.32 -17.73 8.11
CA GLU A 29 3.50 -18.88 8.99
C GLU A 29 4.37 -19.92 8.30
N GLY A 30 5.43 -20.38 8.97
CA GLY A 30 6.32 -21.41 8.41
C GLY A 30 7.01 -21.03 7.09
N GLY A 31 7.15 -19.73 6.79
CA GLY A 31 7.69 -19.23 5.52
C GLY A 31 6.67 -19.10 4.40
N SER A 32 5.44 -19.60 4.59
CA SER A 32 4.34 -19.45 3.65
C SER A 32 3.53 -18.19 3.95
N MET A 33 3.02 -17.57 2.89
CA MET A 33 2.19 -16.36 2.97
C MET A 33 0.72 -16.72 2.78
N PHE A 34 -0.14 -16.14 3.60
CA PHE A 34 -1.58 -16.37 3.57
C PHE A 34 -2.35 -15.05 3.54
N LEU A 35 -3.50 -15.06 2.87
CA LEU A 35 -4.47 -13.97 2.88
C LEU A 35 -5.61 -14.35 3.82
N LYS A 36 -5.84 -13.58 4.89
CA LYS A 36 -6.98 -13.80 5.78
C LYS A 36 -8.30 -13.53 5.06
N SER A 37 -9.30 -14.35 5.31
CA SER A 37 -10.64 -14.22 4.74
C SER A 37 -11.71 -14.61 5.76
N GLU A 38 -12.93 -14.11 5.57
CA GLU A 38 -14.08 -14.42 6.42
C GLU A 38 -14.86 -15.65 5.92
N ASP A 39 -14.50 -16.18 4.75
CA ASP A 39 -15.13 -17.37 4.18
C ASP A 39 -14.66 -18.66 4.89
N PRO A 40 -15.25 -19.85 4.56
CA PRO A 40 -14.95 -21.11 5.26
C PRO A 40 -13.48 -21.53 5.24
N CYS A 41 -12.66 -21.03 4.31
CA CYS A 41 -11.23 -21.33 4.31
C CYS A 41 -10.50 -20.60 5.44
N HIS A 42 -11.04 -19.48 5.95
CA HIS A 42 -10.48 -18.51 6.91
C HIS A 42 -9.15 -17.86 6.48
N ARG A 43 -8.36 -18.54 5.67
CA ARG A 43 -7.12 -18.08 5.07
C ARG A 43 -6.87 -18.80 3.75
N TYR A 44 -6.29 -18.10 2.80
CA TYR A 44 -5.85 -18.66 1.52
C TYR A 44 -4.34 -18.63 1.44
N LEU A 45 -3.72 -19.77 1.11
CA LEU A 45 -2.30 -19.82 0.74
C LEU A 45 -2.10 -18.98 -0.54
N ILE A 46 -1.24 -17.97 -0.45
CA ILE A 46 -0.90 -17.11 -1.59
C ILE A 46 0.16 -17.81 -2.43
N ALA A 47 -0.13 -17.96 -3.73
CA ALA A 47 0.81 -18.38 -4.75
C ALA A 47 0.78 -17.40 -5.92
N SER A 48 1.86 -17.31 -6.68
CA SER A 48 1.89 -16.58 -7.95
C SER A 48 2.93 -17.19 -8.88
N ASN A 49 2.62 -17.21 -10.16
CA ASN A 49 3.58 -17.52 -11.24
C ASN A 49 4.03 -16.25 -11.98
N ASN A 50 3.52 -15.08 -11.60
CA ASN A 50 3.87 -13.80 -12.19
C ASN A 50 5.04 -13.18 -11.41
N GLU A 51 6.16 -12.93 -12.09
CA GLU A 51 7.36 -12.40 -11.47
C GLU A 51 7.14 -11.02 -10.82
N THR A 52 6.36 -10.15 -11.45
CA THR A 52 6.02 -8.83 -10.90
C THR A 52 5.21 -8.95 -9.61
N ALA A 53 4.22 -9.84 -9.60
CA ALA A 53 3.43 -10.11 -8.39
C ALA A 53 4.29 -10.75 -7.29
N LEU A 54 5.14 -11.73 -7.64
CA LEU A 54 6.08 -12.33 -6.69
C LEU A 54 7.00 -11.27 -6.06
N ASN A 55 7.58 -10.39 -6.88
CA ASN A 55 8.43 -9.29 -6.42
C ASN A 55 7.68 -8.33 -5.49
N ALA A 56 6.38 -8.10 -5.71
CA ALA A 56 5.55 -7.33 -4.78
C ALA A 56 5.32 -8.09 -3.46
N LEU A 57 4.93 -9.37 -3.56
CA LEU A 57 4.57 -10.21 -2.42
C LEU A 57 5.75 -10.42 -1.46
N VAL A 58 6.97 -10.66 -1.96
CA VAL A 58 8.16 -10.89 -1.10
C VAL A 58 8.54 -9.68 -0.24
N LYS A 59 8.05 -8.47 -0.57
CA LYS A 59 8.31 -7.26 0.21
C LYS A 59 7.37 -7.10 1.40
N LEU A 60 6.25 -7.81 1.40
CA LEU A 60 5.21 -7.73 2.42
C LEU A 60 5.65 -8.42 3.71
N ALA A 61 5.08 -7.96 4.82
CA ALA A 61 5.24 -8.55 6.14
C ALA A 61 3.87 -8.94 6.72
N ALA A 62 3.89 -9.78 7.75
CA ALA A 62 2.67 -10.11 8.49
C ALA A 62 2.00 -8.84 9.04
N GLY A 63 0.70 -8.73 8.79
CA GLY A 63 -0.15 -7.61 9.14
C GLY A 63 -0.26 -6.52 8.06
N ASP A 64 0.51 -6.61 6.97
CA ASP A 64 0.29 -5.75 5.80
C ASP A 64 -1.04 -6.13 5.12
N PHE A 65 -1.71 -5.17 4.49
CA PHE A 65 -2.94 -5.37 3.72
C PHE A 65 -2.62 -5.32 2.22
N ILE A 66 -3.31 -6.11 1.41
CA ILE A 66 -3.21 -6.02 -0.05
C ILE A 66 -4.59 -6.02 -0.71
N THR A 67 -4.65 -5.36 -1.86
CA THR A 67 -5.66 -5.60 -2.90
C THR A 67 -4.94 -6.04 -4.16
N ALA A 68 -5.44 -7.07 -4.81
CA ALA A 68 -4.81 -7.77 -5.89
C ALA A 68 -5.85 -8.34 -6.86
N THR A 69 -5.44 -8.73 -8.05
CA THR A 69 -6.24 -9.60 -8.93
C THR A 69 -5.70 -11.01 -8.88
N GLY A 70 -6.59 -11.99 -8.93
CA GLY A 70 -6.20 -13.38 -8.94
C GLY A 70 -7.36 -14.35 -8.94
N LEU A 71 -7.04 -15.64 -8.90
CA LEU A 71 -8.01 -16.72 -8.87
C LEU A 71 -8.01 -17.40 -7.50
N LYS A 72 -9.12 -17.29 -6.78
CA LYS A 72 -9.35 -18.07 -5.55
C LYS A 72 -9.81 -19.47 -5.89
N THR A 73 -9.26 -20.47 -5.20
CA THR A 73 -9.68 -21.87 -5.29
C THR A 73 -10.10 -22.35 -3.90
N PRO A 74 -11.38 -22.18 -3.51
CA PRO A 74 -11.87 -22.52 -2.17
C PRO A 74 -11.64 -23.98 -1.79
N GLY A 75 -11.69 -24.92 -2.75
CA GLY A 75 -11.48 -26.36 -2.46
C GLY A 75 -10.10 -26.68 -1.88
N ASN A 76 -9.07 -25.90 -2.22
CA ASN A 76 -7.71 -26.08 -1.73
C ASN A 76 -7.25 -24.94 -0.80
N CYS A 77 -8.14 -23.97 -0.53
CA CYS A 77 -7.81 -22.73 0.17
C CYS A 77 -6.53 -22.07 -0.37
N THR A 78 -6.43 -21.96 -1.70
CA THR A 78 -5.31 -21.29 -2.39
C THR A 78 -5.80 -20.08 -3.17
N VAL A 79 -4.98 -19.04 -3.27
CA VAL A 79 -5.21 -17.91 -4.16
C VAL A 79 -4.00 -17.71 -5.06
N ALA A 80 -4.21 -17.79 -6.37
CA ALA A 80 -3.20 -17.50 -7.37
C ALA A 80 -3.27 -16.01 -7.74
N ILE A 81 -2.32 -15.22 -7.25
CA ILE A 81 -2.24 -13.77 -7.48
C ILE A 81 -1.58 -13.49 -8.83
N GLU A 82 -2.23 -12.69 -9.66
CA GLU A 82 -1.74 -12.26 -10.96
C GLU A 82 -1.08 -10.88 -10.90
N SER A 83 -1.68 -9.94 -10.15
CA SER A 83 -1.10 -8.61 -9.91
C SER A 83 -1.47 -8.09 -8.52
N VAL A 84 -0.62 -7.22 -7.96
CA VAL A 84 -0.88 -6.51 -6.71
C VAL A 84 -1.14 -5.04 -7.05
N GLU A 85 -2.35 -4.58 -6.75
CA GLU A 85 -2.85 -3.25 -7.15
C GLU A 85 -2.60 -2.21 -6.06
N TYR A 86 -2.77 -2.60 -4.81
CA TYR A 86 -2.66 -1.71 -3.65
C TYR A 86 -2.09 -2.44 -2.44
N VAL A 87 -1.32 -1.71 -1.62
CA VAL A 87 -0.71 -2.23 -0.40
C VAL A 87 -0.93 -1.27 0.77
N GLY A 88 -1.42 -1.79 1.89
CA GLY A 88 -1.42 -1.11 3.19
C GLY A 88 -0.29 -1.63 4.06
N LEU A 89 0.79 -0.85 4.21
CA LEU A 89 1.96 -1.29 4.97
C LEU A 89 1.78 -1.02 6.47
N ARG A 90 1.64 -2.06 7.28
CA ARG A 90 1.55 -1.94 8.75
C ARG A 90 2.74 -1.21 9.35
N ARG A 91 3.93 -1.42 8.77
CA ARG A 91 5.15 -0.76 9.23
C ARG A 91 5.12 0.76 9.04
N MET A 92 4.31 1.29 8.12
CA MET A 92 4.17 2.72 7.87
C MET A 92 3.31 3.43 8.92
N LEU A 93 2.43 2.70 9.61
CA LEU A 93 1.52 3.28 10.59
C LEU A 93 2.24 3.91 11.78
N GLY A 94 1.67 5.01 12.29
CA GLY A 94 2.14 5.74 13.46
C GLY A 94 2.94 7.00 13.12
N ASN A 95 3.75 7.44 14.08
CA ASN A 95 4.46 8.70 14.01
C ASN A 95 5.89 8.53 13.49
N TRP A 96 6.23 9.35 12.52
CA TRP A 96 7.55 9.49 11.94
C TRP A 96 8.02 10.93 12.08
N TYR A 97 9.32 11.12 12.24
CA TYR A 97 9.91 12.45 12.22
C TYR A 97 11.09 12.51 11.28
N SER A 98 11.31 13.70 10.75
CA SER A 98 12.49 14.10 10.01
C SER A 98 12.95 15.46 10.56
N ARG A 99 14.04 16.00 10.01
CA ARG A 99 14.45 17.38 10.32
C ARG A 99 13.43 18.42 9.86
N GLU A 100 12.59 18.07 8.89
CA GLU A 100 11.74 19.02 8.18
C GLU A 100 10.26 18.90 8.53
N ALA A 101 9.86 17.80 9.16
CA ALA A 101 8.47 17.54 9.47
C ALA A 101 8.29 16.36 10.41
N VAL A 102 7.11 16.35 11.04
CA VAL A 102 6.51 15.17 11.64
C VAL A 102 5.42 14.64 10.69
N ILE A 103 5.38 13.32 10.51
CA ILE A 103 4.38 12.63 9.71
C ILE A 103 3.62 11.67 10.62
N ASN A 104 2.31 11.80 10.69
CA ASN A 104 1.45 10.86 11.39
C ASN A 104 0.64 10.07 10.34
N VAL A 105 0.83 8.76 10.29
CA VAL A 105 0.07 7.88 9.40
C VAL A 105 -0.99 7.18 10.24
N GLN A 106 -2.25 7.55 10.00
CA GLN A 106 -3.39 7.15 10.84
C GLN A 106 -3.87 5.74 10.50
N ASP A 107 -3.97 5.46 9.21
CA ASP A 107 -4.42 4.19 8.66
C ASP A 107 -3.74 3.97 7.28
N PHE A 108 -4.25 3.04 6.48
CA PHE A 108 -3.67 2.71 5.17
C PHE A 108 -3.96 3.73 4.05
N ASN A 109 -4.77 4.75 4.31
CA ASN A 109 -5.13 5.77 3.33
C ASN A 109 -4.99 7.21 3.85
N SER A 110 -4.82 7.45 5.15
CA SER A 110 -4.75 8.80 5.75
C SER A 110 -3.39 9.09 6.37
N MET A 111 -2.84 10.26 6.01
CA MET A 111 -1.58 10.79 6.51
C MET A 111 -1.70 12.28 6.86
N LYS A 112 -1.09 12.70 7.95
CA LYS A 112 -0.94 14.11 8.35
C LYS A 112 0.53 14.51 8.33
N TYR A 113 0.84 15.60 7.65
CA TYR A 113 2.18 16.18 7.54
C TYR A 113 2.23 17.50 8.31
N TYR A 114 3.05 17.54 9.35
CA TYR A 114 3.27 18.69 10.22
C TYR A 114 4.64 19.30 9.87
N PRO A 115 4.71 20.35 9.03
CA PRO A 115 5.99 20.95 8.66
C PRO A 115 6.68 21.55 9.89
N ALA A 116 8.00 21.44 9.93
CA ALA A 116 8.83 22.15 10.90
C ALA A 116 8.70 23.67 10.67
N GLN A 117 8.60 24.41 11.78
CA GLN A 117 8.53 25.86 11.80
C GLN A 117 9.64 26.40 12.70
N THR A 118 10.32 27.43 12.22
CA THR A 118 11.34 28.14 13.01
C THR A 118 10.65 29.27 13.78
N VAL A 119 10.62 29.17 15.11
CA VAL A 119 10.13 30.22 16.00
C VAL A 119 11.31 31.04 16.49
N VAL A 120 11.36 32.30 16.07
CA VAL A 120 12.33 33.28 16.58
C VAL A 120 11.67 34.05 17.71
N THR A 121 12.21 33.98 18.92
CA THR A 121 11.76 34.82 20.04
C THR A 121 12.67 36.03 20.22
N ASN A 122 12.10 37.14 20.71
CA ASN A 122 12.80 38.39 21.00
C ASN A 122 13.92 38.13 22.04
N GLY A 123 15.15 37.91 21.57
CA GLY A 123 16.31 37.60 22.42
C GLY A 123 17.30 36.57 21.86
N ASN A 124 17.42 36.41 20.53
CA ASN A 124 18.37 35.52 19.84
C ASN A 124 18.21 34.01 20.06
N ARG A 125 17.08 33.54 20.61
CA ARG A 125 16.80 32.10 20.70
C ARG A 125 15.90 31.67 19.55
N VAL A 126 16.44 30.76 18.73
CA VAL A 126 15.74 30.14 17.61
C VAL A 126 15.36 28.73 18.04
N TYR A 127 14.05 28.45 18.10
CA TYR A 127 13.54 27.11 18.36
C TYR A 127 12.90 26.55 17.10
N THR A 128 13.06 25.26 16.85
CA THR A 128 12.28 24.56 15.82
C THR A 128 11.09 23.90 16.50
N SER A 129 9.88 24.35 16.15
CA SER A 129 8.62 23.69 16.49
C SER A 129 8.05 22.98 15.25
N VAL A 130 6.91 22.32 15.41
CA VAL A 130 6.11 21.83 14.29
C VAL A 130 4.83 22.67 14.18
N SER A 131 4.35 22.87 12.96
CA SER A 131 3.09 23.56 12.69
C SER A 131 1.95 22.92 13.46
N ALA A 132 1.10 23.71 14.11
CA ALA A 132 -0.14 23.22 14.72
C ALA A 132 -1.19 22.82 13.67
N SER A 133 -1.08 23.34 12.45
CA SER A 133 -1.98 23.05 11.33
C SER A 133 -1.30 22.06 10.37
N PRO A 134 -1.67 20.77 10.39
CA PRO A 134 -1.13 19.80 9.45
C PRO A 134 -1.70 19.98 8.05
N VAL A 135 -0.95 19.50 7.05
CA VAL A 135 -1.48 19.18 5.73
C VAL A 135 -1.98 17.73 5.78
N GLU A 136 -3.24 17.52 5.41
CA GLU A 136 -3.85 16.18 5.37
C GLU A 136 -3.76 15.62 3.95
N TYR A 137 -3.26 14.40 3.85
CA TYR A 137 -3.10 13.67 2.60
C TYR A 137 -3.91 12.37 2.66
N ASN A 138 -4.67 12.12 1.60
CA ASN A 138 -5.00 10.76 1.21
C ASN A 138 -3.78 10.15 0.52
N TYR A 139 -3.38 8.94 0.91
CA TYR A 139 -2.27 8.26 0.28
C TYR A 139 -2.62 6.85 -0.19
N SER A 140 -1.90 6.40 -1.21
CA SER A 140 -1.92 5.02 -1.65
C SER A 140 -0.51 4.53 -1.94
N LEU A 141 -0.28 3.23 -1.74
CA LEU A 141 0.97 2.58 -2.07
C LEU A 141 0.74 1.47 -3.07
N VAL A 142 1.64 1.39 -4.04
CA VAL A 142 1.69 0.32 -5.03
C VAL A 142 3.11 -0.24 -5.12
N PRO A 143 3.28 -1.48 -5.61
CA PRO A 143 4.61 -2.07 -5.77
C PRO A 143 5.51 -1.20 -6.66
N GLY A 144 6.67 -0.80 -6.12
CA GLY A 144 7.74 -0.16 -6.89
C GLY A 144 8.82 -1.14 -7.35
N SER A 145 9.87 -0.62 -7.99
CA SER A 145 11.06 -1.42 -8.34
C SER A 145 11.94 -1.68 -7.10
N GLY A 146 12.67 -2.80 -7.13
CA GLY A 146 13.56 -3.19 -6.04
C GLY A 146 12.85 -3.21 -4.67
N LYS A 147 13.42 -2.50 -3.69
CA LYS A 147 12.89 -2.39 -2.31
C LYS A 147 11.93 -1.22 -2.10
N GLU A 148 11.67 -0.44 -3.14
CA GLU A 148 10.83 0.75 -3.05
C GLU A 148 9.34 0.38 -3.21
N TRP A 149 8.52 1.17 -2.54
CA TRP A 149 7.09 1.28 -2.78
C TRP A 149 6.84 2.62 -3.45
N VAL A 150 5.98 2.63 -4.46
CA VAL A 150 5.52 3.86 -5.07
C VAL A 150 4.38 4.40 -4.21
N MET A 151 4.39 5.70 -3.96
CA MET A 151 3.44 6.40 -3.11
C MET A 151 2.81 7.55 -3.87
N PHE A 152 1.48 7.63 -3.81
CA PHE A 152 0.73 8.78 -4.28
C PHE A 152 0.17 9.51 -3.07
N LEU A 153 0.40 10.81 -2.98
CA LEU A 153 -0.08 11.68 -1.90
C LEU A 153 -1.03 12.70 -2.51
N SER A 154 -2.29 12.72 -2.12
CA SER A 154 -3.28 13.64 -2.65
C SER A 154 -3.89 14.49 -1.54
N ASP A 155 -3.86 15.80 -1.71
CA ASP A 155 -4.59 16.76 -0.86
C ASP A 155 -5.74 17.40 -1.66
N SER A 156 -6.37 18.44 -1.11
CA SER A 156 -7.46 19.15 -1.80
C SER A 156 -7.03 19.92 -3.06
N ARG A 157 -5.72 20.05 -3.32
CA ARG A 157 -5.17 20.92 -4.38
C ARG A 157 -4.35 20.16 -5.42
N SER A 158 -3.71 19.06 -5.04
CA SER A 158 -2.69 18.43 -5.85
C SER A 158 -2.50 16.96 -5.51
N THR A 159 -1.98 16.20 -6.48
CA THR A 159 -1.43 14.87 -6.24
C THR A 159 0.08 14.91 -6.47
N THR A 160 0.82 14.48 -5.46
CA THR A 160 2.27 14.38 -5.44
C THR A 160 2.69 12.92 -5.58
N PHE A 161 3.71 12.68 -6.39
CA PHE A 161 4.30 11.36 -6.60
C PHE A 161 5.56 11.19 -5.74
N GLY A 162 5.72 10.01 -5.15
CA GLY A 162 6.87 9.69 -4.32
C GLY A 162 7.22 8.21 -4.34
N THR A 163 8.38 7.89 -3.77
CA THR A 163 8.72 6.51 -3.38
C THR A 163 9.10 6.45 -1.91
N ILE A 164 8.86 5.30 -1.28
CA ILE A 164 9.27 5.05 0.09
C ILE A 164 9.98 3.70 0.20
N GLN A 165 11.13 3.71 0.86
CA GLN A 165 11.89 2.51 1.19
C GLN A 165 12.04 2.41 2.70
N PHE A 166 11.73 1.25 3.27
CA PHE A 166 11.89 0.98 4.70
C PHE A 166 13.21 0.27 4.98
N ASN A 167 13.89 0.73 6.03
CA ASN A 167 15.04 0.08 6.65
C ASN A 167 14.71 -0.24 8.12
N ARG A 168 15.63 -0.87 8.86
CA ARG A 168 15.40 -1.21 10.28
C ARG A 168 15.21 0.07 11.11
N GLY A 169 13.96 0.41 11.43
CA GLY A 169 13.60 1.55 12.27
C GLY A 169 13.55 2.91 11.57
N SER A 170 13.84 2.98 10.28
CA SER A 170 13.84 4.21 9.47
C SER A 170 13.19 3.99 8.11
N ALA A 171 12.84 5.08 7.44
CA ALA A 171 12.39 5.06 6.06
C ALA A 171 13.02 6.23 5.28
N VAL A 172 13.24 6.02 4.00
CA VAL A 172 13.65 7.08 3.06
C VAL A 172 12.48 7.31 2.13
N MET A 173 11.94 8.52 2.16
CA MET A 173 10.86 8.94 1.27
C MET A 173 11.42 9.95 0.28
N LYS A 174 11.25 9.67 -1.01
CA LYS A 174 11.63 10.56 -2.12
C LYS A 174 10.36 11.14 -2.71
N ILE A 175 10.32 12.44 -2.91
CA ILE A 175 9.20 13.16 -3.51
C ILE A 175 9.68 13.75 -4.82
N TYR A 176 8.91 13.53 -5.88
CA TYR A 176 9.26 13.98 -7.22
C TYR A 176 8.28 15.05 -7.69
N ASN A 177 8.74 15.89 -8.61
CA ASN A 177 7.88 16.75 -9.38
C ASN A 177 7.03 15.88 -10.33
N SER A 178 5.70 15.98 -10.24
CA SER A 178 4.77 15.18 -11.03
C SER A 178 4.76 15.54 -12.52
N GLU A 179 5.22 16.74 -12.89
CA GLU A 179 5.29 17.21 -14.28
C GLU A 179 6.62 16.81 -14.94
N THR A 180 7.74 16.96 -14.23
CA THR A 180 9.10 16.74 -14.80
C THR A 180 9.69 15.37 -14.46
N GLY A 181 9.19 14.69 -13.42
CA GLY A 181 9.77 13.47 -12.88
C GLY A 181 11.06 13.69 -12.07
N GLU A 182 11.50 14.94 -11.90
CA GLU A 182 12.71 15.26 -11.16
C GLU A 182 12.53 15.05 -9.65
N LEU A 183 13.59 14.60 -8.97
CA LEU A 183 13.60 14.48 -7.52
C LEU A 183 13.56 15.88 -6.88
N ASN A 184 12.44 16.20 -6.25
CA ASN A 184 12.25 17.48 -5.56
C ASN A 184 12.78 17.41 -4.12
N LYS A 185 12.52 16.30 -3.41
CA LYS A 185 12.85 16.19 -1.99
C LYS A 185 13.19 14.77 -1.56
N THR A 186 14.08 14.65 -0.58
CA THR A 186 14.36 13.39 0.12
C THR A 186 14.18 13.59 1.63
N LEU A 187 13.24 12.86 2.21
CA LEU A 187 12.98 12.84 3.65
C LEU A 187 13.56 11.57 4.25
N LEU A 188 14.47 11.73 5.21
CA LEU A 188 14.93 10.65 6.08
C LEU A 188 14.04 10.62 7.32
N LEU A 189 13.26 9.56 7.44
CA LEU A 189 12.23 9.38 8.44
C LEU A 189 12.70 8.40 9.51
N TYR A 190 12.49 8.75 10.77
CA TYR A 190 12.73 7.91 11.92
C TYR A 190 11.43 7.71 12.68
N ARG A 191 11.22 6.48 13.17
CA ARG A 191 10.01 6.20 13.95
C ARG A 191 10.11 6.87 15.31
N MET A 192 9.08 7.60 15.71
CA MET A 192 8.98 8.03 17.11
C MET A 192 8.69 6.79 17.96
N THR A 193 9.57 6.50 18.91
CA THR A 193 9.29 5.50 19.93
C THR A 193 8.54 6.19 21.06
N SER A 194 7.50 5.54 21.59
CA SER A 194 6.75 6.02 22.75
C SER A 194 7.72 6.12 23.94
N GLY A 195 8.18 7.34 24.26
CA GLY A 195 9.20 7.55 25.28
C GLY A 195 9.96 8.88 25.24
N GLN A 196 9.78 9.71 24.21
CA GLN A 196 10.32 11.07 24.18
C GLN A 196 9.21 12.09 23.93
N ASN A 197 8.63 12.55 25.04
CA ASN A 197 7.89 13.81 25.14
C ASN A 197 8.75 14.76 25.98
#